data_AF-A0A800G0C3-F1
#
_entry.id   AF-A0A800G0C3-F1
#
_cell.length_a   1.000
_cell.length_b   1.000
_cell.length_c   1.000
_cell.angle_alpha   90.00
_cell.angle_beta   90.00
_cell.angle_gamma   90.00
#
_symmetry.space_group_name_H-M   'P 1'
#
loop_
_entity.id
_entity.type
_entity.pdbx_description
1 polymer ?
#
loop_
_entity_poly.entity_id
_entity_poly.type
_entity_poly.pdbx_seq_one_letter_code
_entity_poly.pdbx_strand_id
1 'polypeptide(L)'
;GIEITLNKKIPTGAGLGGGSSDAGAVIRTLNLMFNQPYSPRDLMQISSELGSDVPFFTSALGTALAWGRGDRLMPMVFKSSVLLALTSVAINTAEAYEALNVQRKSTKAAIFPPQSAVLKNWPLCLVTISKEQFLHSTLS
;
A
#
# COMPACT_ATOMS: atom_id res chain seq x y z
N GLY A 1 -18.32 25.29 -5.36
CA GLY A 1 -17.85 24.21 -4.47
C GLY A 1 -17.86 22.89 -5.23
N ILE A 2 -17.33 21.83 -4.64
CA ILE A 2 -17.33 20.48 -5.22
C ILE A 2 -17.96 19.54 -4.20
N GLU A 3 -18.88 18.71 -4.64
CA GLU A 3 -19.47 17.64 -3.85
C GLU A 3 -18.81 16.31 -4.22
N ILE A 4 -18.38 15.54 -3.23
CA ILE A 4 -17.69 14.26 -3.42
C ILE A 4 -18.48 13.18 -2.69
N THR A 5 -18.92 12.17 -3.42
CA THR A 5 -19.56 10.97 -2.86
C THR A 5 -18.60 9.79 -3.00
N LEU A 6 -18.31 9.10 -1.89
CA LEU A 6 -17.44 7.93 -1.87
C LEU A 6 -18.26 6.64 -1.74
N ASN A 7 -18.11 5.73 -2.69
CA ASN A 7 -18.64 4.37 -2.57
C ASN A 7 -17.54 3.43 -2.03
N LYS A 8 -17.54 3.22 -0.71
CA LYS A 8 -16.49 2.48 -0.01
C LYS A 8 -16.66 0.97 -0.18
N LYS A 9 -15.82 0.37 -1.01
CA LYS A 9 -15.69 -1.10 -1.14
C LYS A 9 -14.53 -1.68 -0.36
N ILE A 10 -13.49 -0.88 -0.10
CA ILE A 10 -12.34 -1.26 0.73
C ILE A 10 -12.71 -0.98 2.19
N PRO A 11 -12.73 -1.99 3.07
CA PRO A 11 -13.08 -1.78 4.47
C PRO A 11 -12.06 -0.86 5.15
N THR A 12 -12.56 0.04 5.99
CA THR A 12 -11.72 0.93 6.79
C THR A 12 -10.88 0.12 7.77
N GLY A 13 -9.59 0.46 7.90
CA GLY A 13 -8.69 -0.22 8.85
C GLY A 13 -8.18 -1.59 8.39
N ALA A 14 -8.54 -2.08 7.20
CA ALA A 14 -8.09 -3.38 6.69
C ALA A 14 -6.62 -3.43 6.22
N GLY A 15 -5.87 -2.33 6.36
CA GLY A 15 -4.48 -2.27 5.90
C GLY A 15 -4.30 -2.25 4.36
N LEU A 16 -5.37 -1.98 3.60
CA LEU A 16 -5.38 -2.01 2.14
C LEU A 16 -5.21 -0.63 1.47
N GLY A 17 -4.88 0.41 2.24
CA GLY A 17 -4.73 1.76 1.72
C GLY A 17 -6.02 2.41 1.23
N GLY A 18 -7.20 1.99 1.72
CA GLY A 18 -8.49 2.47 1.23
C GLY A 18 -8.68 3.99 1.34
N GLY A 19 -8.27 4.61 2.45
CA GLY A 19 -8.34 6.09 2.59
C GLY A 19 -7.34 6.81 1.68
N SER A 20 -6.13 6.29 1.56
CA SER A 20 -5.11 6.81 0.66
C SER A 20 -5.52 6.69 -0.82
N SER A 21 -6.25 5.63 -1.16
CA SER A 21 -6.86 5.41 -2.48
C SER A 21 -7.92 6.47 -2.80
N ASP A 22 -8.83 6.75 -1.86
CA ASP A 22 -9.82 7.81 -2.02
C ASP A 22 -9.13 9.17 -2.26
N ALA A 23 -8.15 9.52 -1.42
CA ALA A 23 -7.40 10.77 -1.52
C ALA A 23 -6.67 10.90 -2.86
N GLY A 24 -5.95 9.85 -3.29
CA GLY A 24 -5.25 9.84 -4.57
C GLY A 24 -6.20 9.94 -5.77
N ALA A 25 -7.37 9.28 -5.69
CA ALA A 25 -8.41 9.40 -6.71
C ALA A 25 -8.98 10.82 -6.79
N VAL A 26 -9.27 11.45 -5.66
CA VAL A 26 -9.75 12.85 -5.61
C VAL A 26 -8.70 13.80 -6.19
N ILE A 27 -7.43 13.70 -5.78
CA ILE A 27 -6.35 14.56 -6.29
C ILE A 27 -6.25 14.47 -7.81
N ARG A 28 -6.24 13.25 -8.37
CA ARG A 28 -6.16 13.03 -9.82
C ARG A 28 -7.38 13.59 -10.54
N THR A 29 -8.58 13.30 -10.03
CA THR A 29 -9.84 13.75 -10.64
C THR A 29 -9.94 15.26 -10.65
N LEU A 30 -9.60 15.93 -9.54
CA LEU A 30 -9.59 17.39 -9.47
C LEU A 30 -8.59 17.98 -10.45
N ASN A 31 -7.36 17.45 -10.51
CA ASN A 31 -6.37 17.93 -11.48
C ASN A 31 -6.91 17.81 -12.91
N LEU A 32 -7.52 16.68 -13.27
CA LEU A 32 -8.12 16.48 -14.59
C LEU A 32 -9.29 17.43 -14.87
N MET A 33 -10.20 17.63 -13.90
CA MET A 33 -11.38 18.50 -14.03
C MET A 33 -11.01 19.98 -14.24
N PHE A 34 -9.88 20.42 -13.69
CA PHE A 34 -9.41 21.80 -13.81
C PHE A 34 -8.38 22.00 -14.94
N ASN A 35 -8.37 21.14 -15.96
CA ASN A 35 -7.44 21.18 -17.10
C ASN A 35 -5.97 21.02 -16.73
N GLN A 36 -5.68 20.13 -15.78
CA GLN A 36 -4.32 19.72 -15.37
C GLN A 36 -3.41 20.90 -14.96
N PRO A 37 -3.82 21.74 -13.98
CA PRO A 37 -3.03 22.89 -13.56
C PRO A 37 -1.73 22.51 -12.84
N TYR A 38 -1.62 21.25 -12.35
CA TYR A 38 -0.46 20.75 -11.64
C TYR A 38 0.29 19.71 -12.47
N SER A 39 1.62 19.79 -12.42
CA SER A 39 2.49 18.77 -13.02
C SER A 39 2.45 17.46 -12.22
N PRO A 40 2.86 16.32 -12.80
CA PRO A 40 2.97 15.08 -12.06
C PRO A 40 3.84 15.21 -10.80
N ARG A 41 4.92 16.00 -10.85
CA ARG A 41 5.79 16.24 -9.69
C ARG A 41 5.05 16.94 -8.56
N ASP A 42 4.26 17.96 -8.88
CA ASP A 42 3.49 18.74 -7.89
C ASP A 42 2.41 17.87 -7.26
N LEU A 43 1.73 17.03 -8.05
CA LEU A 43 0.75 16.06 -7.54
C LEU A 43 1.40 15.07 -6.57
N MET A 44 2.62 14.61 -6.85
CA MET A 44 3.36 13.73 -5.96
C MET A 44 3.76 14.43 -4.66
N GLN A 45 4.10 15.72 -4.71
CA GLN A 45 4.38 16.50 -3.51
C GLN A 45 3.12 16.68 -2.65
N ILE A 46 2.01 17.14 -3.25
CA ILE A 46 0.72 17.34 -2.57
C ILE A 46 0.24 16.03 -1.92
N SER A 47 0.28 14.93 -2.66
CA SER A 47 -0.12 13.62 -2.13
C SER A 47 0.76 13.16 -0.97
N SER A 48 2.08 13.40 -1.05
CA SER A 48 3.00 13.05 0.03
C SER A 48 2.70 13.78 1.34
N GLU A 49 2.21 15.02 1.27
CA GLU A 49 1.82 15.79 2.46
C GLU A 49 0.57 15.21 3.15
N LEU A 50 -0.35 14.60 2.39
CA LEU A 50 -1.56 13.97 2.94
C LEU A 50 -1.28 12.62 3.63
N GLY A 51 -0.34 11.84 3.12
CA GLY A 51 0.00 10.55 3.71
C GLY A 51 1.04 9.77 2.92
N SER A 52 1.72 8.84 3.58
CA SER A 52 2.81 8.03 2.97
C SER A 52 2.37 7.22 1.76
N ASP A 53 1.13 6.73 1.77
CA ASP A 53 0.64 5.79 0.75
C ASP A 53 -0.14 6.51 -0.38
N VAL A 54 -0.54 7.77 -0.17
CA VAL A 54 -1.30 8.56 -1.15
C VAL A 54 -0.53 8.78 -2.47
N PRO A 55 0.81 9.00 -2.46
CA PRO A 55 1.63 9.04 -3.67
C PRO A 55 1.40 7.85 -4.60
N PHE A 56 1.31 6.63 -4.07
CA PHE A 56 1.09 5.42 -4.88
C PHE A 56 -0.22 5.52 -5.66
N PHE A 57 -1.32 5.84 -4.98
CA PHE A 57 -2.63 5.96 -5.62
C PHE A 57 -2.75 7.17 -6.55
N THR A 58 -1.99 8.23 -6.29
CA THR A 58 -1.93 9.43 -7.16
C THR A 58 -1.14 9.17 -8.44
N SER A 59 -0.12 8.30 -8.38
CA SER A 59 0.74 7.96 -9.53
C SER A 59 0.04 7.13 -10.62
N ALA A 60 -1.10 6.51 -10.30
CA ALA A 60 -1.83 5.56 -11.16
C ALA A 60 -1.02 4.32 -11.60
N LEU A 61 0.10 4.04 -10.95
CA LEU A 61 0.89 2.83 -11.20
C LEU A 61 0.12 1.58 -10.77
N GLY A 62 0.22 0.51 -11.57
CA GLY A 62 -0.36 -0.79 -11.19
C GLY A 62 0.45 -1.49 -10.10
N THR A 63 1.79 -1.47 -10.24
CA THR A 63 2.72 -1.99 -9.24
C THR A 63 3.95 -1.09 -9.16
N ALA A 64 4.46 -0.88 -7.95
CA ALA A 64 5.67 -0.09 -7.73
C ALA A 64 6.46 -0.64 -6.55
N LEU A 65 7.78 -0.49 -6.61
CA LEU A 65 8.62 -0.52 -5.42
C LEU A 65 8.52 0.84 -4.74
N ALA A 66 8.11 0.83 -3.47
CA ALA A 66 8.05 2.03 -2.63
C ALA A 66 9.19 2.00 -1.59
N TRP A 67 9.82 3.15 -1.31
CA TRP A 67 10.82 3.28 -0.26
C TRP A 67 10.78 4.65 0.43
N GLY A 68 11.69 4.86 1.39
CA GLY A 68 11.62 6.00 2.31
C GLY A 68 10.53 5.75 3.34
N ARG A 69 9.51 6.60 3.37
CA ARG A 69 8.29 6.33 4.15
C ARG A 69 7.17 5.70 3.31
N GLY A 70 7.40 5.42 2.03
CA GLY A 70 6.39 4.94 1.07
C GLY A 70 6.09 5.92 -0.06
N ASP A 71 6.67 7.13 0.00
CA ASP A 71 6.41 8.24 -0.90
C ASP A 71 7.29 8.28 -2.15
N ARG A 72 8.39 7.52 -2.17
CA ARG A 72 9.26 7.38 -3.35
C ARG A 72 8.90 6.10 -4.08
N LEU A 73 8.61 6.22 -5.37
CA LEU A 73 8.07 5.13 -6.18
C LEU A 73 8.95 4.86 -7.40
N MET A 74 9.14 3.58 -7.69
CA MET A 74 9.72 3.09 -8.94
C MET A 74 8.75 2.09 -9.56
N PRO A 75 8.22 2.34 -10.76
CA PRO A 75 7.32 1.41 -11.45
C PRO A 75 7.94 0.02 -11.57
N MET A 76 7.14 -1.01 -11.33
CA MET A 76 7.55 -2.40 -11.50
C MET A 76 6.49 -3.20 -12.25
N VAL A 77 6.91 -4.26 -12.91
CA VAL A 77 5.99 -5.25 -13.47
C VAL A 77 6.04 -6.49 -12.58
N PHE A 78 4.92 -6.77 -11.91
CA PHE A 78 4.74 -7.98 -11.12
C PHE A 78 3.30 -8.44 -11.31
N LYS A 79 3.11 -9.72 -11.61
CA LYS A 79 1.80 -10.32 -11.79
C LYS A 79 1.75 -11.59 -10.95
N SER A 80 0.84 -11.60 -9.98
CA SER A 80 0.55 -12.78 -9.17
C SER A 80 -0.92 -12.76 -8.79
N SER A 81 -1.52 -13.93 -8.69
CA SER A 81 -2.84 -14.09 -8.07
C SER A 81 -2.67 -14.10 -6.57
N VAL A 82 -3.52 -13.36 -5.86
CA VAL A 82 -3.51 -13.30 -4.39
C VAL A 82 -4.90 -13.59 -3.85
N LEU A 83 -4.97 -14.36 -2.76
CA LEU A 83 -6.19 -14.52 -1.97
C LEU A 83 -6.14 -13.52 -0.82
N LEU A 84 -7.18 -12.70 -0.70
CA LEU A 84 -7.29 -11.71 0.36
C LEU A 84 -8.26 -12.21 1.44
N ALA A 85 -7.71 -12.60 2.59
CA ALA A 85 -8.49 -12.94 3.78
C ALA A 85 -8.61 -11.71 4.69
N LEU A 86 -9.83 -11.17 4.83
CA LEU A 86 -10.10 -10.03 5.69
C LEU A 86 -10.69 -10.51 7.00
N THR A 87 -10.10 -10.04 8.11
CA THR A 87 -10.62 -10.29 9.46
C THR A 87 -11.38 -9.05 9.94
N SER A 88 -12.23 -9.22 10.95
CA SER A 88 -12.94 -8.10 11.60
C SER A 88 -12.05 -7.27 12.54
N VAL A 89 -10.77 -7.65 12.69
CA VAL A 89 -9.83 -6.97 13.57
C VAL A 89 -9.22 -5.77 12.83
N ALA A 90 -9.49 -4.57 13.33
CA ALA A 90 -8.80 -3.37 12.90
C ALA A 90 -7.53 -3.19 13.74
N ILE A 91 -6.39 -2.97 13.08
CA ILE A 91 -5.12 -2.66 13.76
C ILE A 91 -4.85 -1.17 13.57
N ASN A 92 -4.62 -0.46 14.68
CA ASN A 92 -4.17 0.91 14.62
C ASN A 92 -2.73 0.95 14.08
N THR A 93 -2.53 1.68 12.97
CA THR A 93 -1.23 1.80 12.31
C THR A 93 -0.16 2.32 13.27
N ALA A 94 -0.46 3.33 14.09
CA ALA A 94 0.51 3.91 15.02
C ALA A 94 0.95 2.89 16.08
N GLU A 95 -0.01 2.20 16.70
CA GLU A 95 0.27 1.17 17.71
C GLU A 95 1.10 0.02 17.13
N ALA A 96 0.80 -0.41 15.90
CA ALA A 96 1.58 -1.44 15.22
C ALA A 96 3.04 -1.02 14.99
N TYR A 97 3.26 0.23 14.56
CA TYR A 97 4.61 0.78 14.37
C TYR A 97 5.35 0.97 15.70
N GLU A 98 4.64 1.34 16.77
CA GLU A 98 5.22 1.45 18.12
C GLU A 98 5.70 0.09 18.63
N ALA A 99 4.84 -0.93 18.56
CA ALA A 99 5.18 -2.30 18.93
C ALA A 99 6.39 -2.82 18.12
N LEU A 100 6.40 -2.55 16.82
CA LEU A 100 7.52 -2.90 15.94
C LEU A 100 8.82 -2.18 16.35
N ASN A 101 8.76 -0.91 16.73
CA ASN A 101 9.93 -0.16 17.18
C ASN A 101 10.52 -0.74 18.47
N VAL A 102 9.68 -1.19 19.41
CA VAL A 102 10.13 -1.88 20.62
C VAL A 102 10.90 -3.16 20.25
N GLN A 103 10.33 -3.97 19.35
CA GLN A 103 10.96 -5.22 18.90
C GLN A 103 12.25 -4.99 18.10
N ARG A 104 12.31 -3.94 17.27
CA ARG A 104 13.54 -3.58 16.53
C ARG A 104 14.67 -3.16 17.45
N LYS A 105 14.39 -2.49 18.57
CA LYS A 105 15.41 -2.14 19.57
C LYS A 105 15.99 -3.37 20.27
N SER A 106 15.23 -4.46 20.37
CA SER A 106 15.69 -5.72 20.98
C SER A 106 16.37 -6.68 20.01
N THR A 107 16.40 -6.38 18.70
CA THR A 107 16.89 -7.29 17.65
C THR A 107 17.99 -6.60 16.83
N LYS A 108 19.08 -7.31 16.44
CA LYS A 108 20.10 -6.72 15.56
C LYS A 108 19.45 -6.19 14.28
N ALA A 109 19.75 -4.94 13.91
CA ALA A 109 19.14 -4.27 12.78
C ALA A 109 19.26 -5.09 11.49
N ALA A 110 18.14 -5.30 10.80
CA ALA A 110 18.15 -5.84 9.45
C ALA A 110 18.84 -4.83 8.51
N ILE A 111 19.85 -5.29 7.76
CA ILE A 111 20.56 -4.45 6.79
C ILE A 111 19.62 -4.18 5.60
N PHE A 112 19.39 -2.90 5.28
CA PHE A 112 18.57 -2.47 4.13
C PHE A 112 19.31 -1.46 3.24
N PRO A 113 19.22 -1.55 1.89
CA PRO A 113 18.56 -2.63 1.15
C PRO A 113 19.28 -3.97 1.35
N PRO A 114 18.58 -5.11 1.36
CA PRO A 114 19.25 -6.41 1.32
C PRO A 114 20.18 -6.43 0.11
N GLN A 115 21.41 -6.93 0.29
CA GLN A 115 22.34 -7.09 -0.83
C GLN A 115 21.67 -7.91 -1.94
N SER A 116 21.96 -7.62 -3.20
CA SER A 116 21.30 -8.24 -4.37
C SER A 116 21.35 -9.78 -4.36
N ALA A 117 22.37 -10.39 -3.75
CA ALA A 117 22.47 -11.83 -3.55
C ALA A 117 21.43 -12.38 -2.55
N VAL A 118 21.07 -11.59 -1.54
CA VAL A 118 20.05 -11.92 -0.54
C VAL A 118 18.64 -11.83 -1.14
N LEU A 119 18.41 -10.90 -2.08
CA LEU A 119 17.14 -10.82 -2.82
C LEU A 119 16.90 -12.02 -3.74
N LYS A 120 17.95 -12.64 -4.30
CA LYS A 120 17.83 -13.86 -5.11
C LYS A 120 17.37 -15.07 -4.31
N ASN A 121 17.72 -15.12 -3.02
CA ASN A 121 17.42 -16.22 -2.12
C ASN A 121 16.39 -15.84 -1.06
N TRP A 122 15.77 -14.66 -1.17
CA TRP A 122 14.70 -14.26 -0.28
C TRP A 122 13.56 -15.24 -0.53
N PRO A 123 13.10 -16.01 0.46
CA PRO A 123 11.91 -16.81 0.29
C PRO A 123 10.80 -15.79 0.03
N LEU A 124 10.39 -15.66 -1.23
CA LEU A 124 9.10 -15.11 -1.58
C LEU A 124 8.13 -15.94 -0.74
N CYS A 125 7.72 -15.42 0.41
CA CYS A 125 6.62 -15.98 1.19
C CYS A 125 5.34 -15.60 0.43
N LEU A 126 5.26 -16.07 -0.81
CA LEU A 126 4.03 -16.21 -1.56
C LEU A 126 3.40 -17.47 -0.98
N VAL A 127 2.58 -17.28 0.05
CA VAL A 127 1.62 -18.31 0.40
C VAL A 127 0.55 -18.28 -0.69
N THR A 128 0.81 -19.01 -1.77
CA THR A 128 -0.18 -19.26 -2.82
C THR A 128 -1.13 -20.31 -2.27
N ILE A 129 -2.25 -19.88 -1.69
CA ILE A 129 -3.33 -20.80 -1.33
C ILE A 129 -4.10 -21.11 -2.60
N SER A 130 -4.06 -22.35 -3.08
CA SER A 130 -4.90 -22.77 -4.21
C SER A 130 -6.38 -22.71 -3.81
N LYS A 131 -7.27 -22.55 -4.79
CA LYS A 131 -8.72 -22.54 -4.54
C LYS A 131 -9.19 -23.80 -3.81
N GLU A 132 -8.57 -24.96 -4.08
CA GLU A 132 -8.89 -26.21 -3.36
C GLU A 132 -8.44 -26.17 -1.90
N GLN A 133 -7.26 -25.60 -1.60
CA GLN A 133 -6.73 -25.54 -0.23
C GLN A 133 -7.57 -24.65 0.70
N PHE A 134 -8.20 -23.59 0.18
CA PHE A 134 -9.07 -22.72 0.97
C PHE A 134 -10.42 -23.37 1.32
N LEU A 135 -10.98 -24.17 0.41
CA LEU A 135 -12.26 -24.85 0.64
C LEU A 135 -12.14 -25.96 1.69
N HIS A 136 -10.97 -26.60 1.80
CA HIS A 136 -10.73 -27.62 2.82
C HIS A 136 -10.51 -27.07 4.24
N SER A 137 -10.10 -25.81 4.40
CA SER A 137 -9.83 -25.21 5.73
C SER A 137 -11.02 -24.50 6.37
N THR A 138 -12.12 -24.31 5.63
CA THR A 138 -13.35 -23.65 6.11
C THR A 138 -14.50 -24.61 6.45
N LEU A 139 -14.30 -25.92 6.31
CA LEU A 139 -15.30 -26.97 6.59
C LEU A 139 -14.95 -27.86 7.80
N SER A 140 -14.13 -27.36 8.74
CA SER A 140 -13.77 -28.05 9.99
C SER A 140 -14.01 -27.18 11.20
#